data_AF-A0AAE2C003-F1
#
_entry.id   AF-A0AAE2C003-F1
#
_cell.length_a   1.000
_cell.length_b   1.000
_cell.length_c   1.000
_cell.angle_alpha   90.00
_cell.angle_beta   90.00
_cell.angle_gamma   90.00
#
_symmetry.space_group_name_H-M   'P 1'
#
loop_
_entity.id
_entity.type
_entity.pdbx_description
1 polymer ?
#
loop_
_entity_poly.entity_id
_entity_poly.type
_entity_poly.pdbx_seq_one_letter_code
_entity_poly.pdbx_strand_id
1 'polypeptide(L)'
;MMSLSPSTLETIVPSRYITFILPDPHQLQIAVLDSPAAGSSTAGMWIPRGRESDWIFSTFSGHLQLLLSSPTTRPLSRLILVGNSPSHPQPTSYNSAIHPSYSTALQQNLAPLLSALTPKSAFLGDGEIPEVPLLIYEDEVVKSSVLEVCQGPCVGEMLIENVELEKDGVKEFRRRLRFKRMPNFVQTQIRIRPKDESCLENLDTLEFELDKGVLVQPYLSPMVAGMLVISQFLEGQLRDGFRPKALCLGVGGGALLGFLRVHLDFEVAGVEEDEVALEVAKRYFGLGSDELIHLFAEDGIKYVKSLQRMKEFLRKSVLLAARAVLRKEGVLIINAIPSSKLYYERLISKFQEVFEELYEIDVGNGENFVLIATKSKTESALDSNEGAFLNKLKLVVSRSYIDSIRKIPKNAHPAFDK
;
A
#
# COMPACT_ATOMS: atom_id res chain seq x y z
N MET A 1 -14.04 1.84 -36.56
CA MET A 1 -14.07 2.91 -35.54
C MET A 1 -15.47 3.49 -35.51
N MET A 2 -16.17 3.47 -34.37
CA MET A 2 -17.38 4.26 -34.22
C MET A 2 -16.97 5.74 -34.15
N SER A 3 -17.52 6.58 -35.02
CA SER A 3 -17.32 8.03 -34.95
C SER A 3 -18.04 8.57 -33.71
N LEU A 4 -17.30 9.17 -32.77
CA LEU A 4 -17.91 9.85 -31.63
C LEU A 4 -18.71 11.05 -32.13
N SER A 5 -20.01 11.15 -31.80
CA SER A 5 -20.79 12.35 -32.12
C SER A 5 -20.22 13.55 -31.35
N PRO A 6 -20.01 14.72 -31.97
CA PRO A 6 -19.55 15.93 -31.27
C PRO A 6 -20.42 16.30 -30.06
N SER A 7 -21.72 15.99 -30.10
CA SER A 7 -22.65 16.27 -29.00
C SER A 7 -22.48 15.37 -27.77
N THR A 8 -21.74 14.27 -27.89
CA THR A 8 -21.65 13.23 -26.83
C THR A 8 -21.10 13.79 -25.51
N LEU A 9 -20.17 14.75 -25.60
CA LEU A 9 -19.47 15.31 -24.44
C LEU A 9 -20.04 16.67 -24.01
N GLU A 10 -21.09 17.18 -24.65
CA GLU A 10 -21.64 18.50 -24.31
C GLU A 10 -22.31 18.55 -22.93
N THR A 11 -22.79 17.41 -22.42
CA THR A 11 -23.44 17.28 -21.12
C THR A 11 -22.63 16.41 -20.18
N ILE A 12 -22.86 16.53 -18.86
CA ILE A 12 -22.37 15.57 -17.87
C ILE A 12 -23.34 14.40 -17.79
N VAL A 13 -22.82 13.16 -17.84
CA VAL A 13 -23.59 11.95 -17.51
C VAL A 13 -22.87 11.20 -16.40
N PRO A 14 -23.54 10.89 -15.28
CA PRO A 14 -22.89 10.25 -14.14
C PRO A 14 -22.10 9.00 -14.53
N SER A 15 -20.83 8.94 -14.10
CA SER A 15 -19.90 7.83 -14.36
C SER A 15 -19.61 7.54 -15.83
N ARG A 16 -19.89 8.47 -16.75
CA ARG A 16 -19.52 8.30 -18.15
C ARG A 16 -18.00 8.22 -18.27
N TYR A 17 -17.54 7.20 -18.99
CA TYR A 17 -16.13 7.01 -19.32
C TYR A 17 -15.96 6.80 -20.82
N ILE A 18 -15.25 7.72 -21.48
CA ILE A 18 -15.00 7.67 -22.92
C ILE A 18 -13.51 7.85 -23.17
N THR A 19 -12.93 6.98 -23.99
CA THR A 19 -11.56 7.09 -24.47
C THR A 19 -11.52 7.15 -25.99
N PHE A 20 -10.64 7.98 -26.53
CA PHE A 20 -10.43 8.09 -27.98
C PHE A 20 -9.02 8.60 -28.27
N ILE A 21 -8.56 8.40 -29.50
CA ILE A 21 -7.25 8.86 -29.96
C ILE A 21 -7.46 9.98 -30.97
N LEU A 22 -6.76 11.09 -30.80
CA LEU A 22 -6.76 12.17 -31.78
C LEU A 22 -5.93 11.75 -33.01
N PRO A 23 -6.43 12.00 -34.23
CA PRO A 23 -5.66 11.75 -35.45
C PRO A 23 -4.40 12.61 -35.50
N ASP A 24 -3.46 12.24 -36.39
CA ASP A 24 -2.16 12.87 -36.60
C ASP A 24 -2.23 14.42 -36.65
N PRO A 25 -1.23 15.15 -36.13
CA PRO A 25 0.19 14.76 -36.04
C PRO A 25 0.69 14.23 -34.69
N HIS A 26 -0.18 14.03 -33.68
CA HIS A 26 0.26 13.77 -32.29
C HIS A 26 -0.21 12.46 -31.66
N GLN A 27 -1.12 11.70 -32.29
CA GLN A 27 -1.67 10.42 -31.77
C GLN A 27 -1.92 10.41 -30.25
N LEU A 28 -2.53 11.48 -29.73
CA LEU A 28 -2.79 11.63 -28.30
C LEU A 28 -3.98 10.78 -27.88
N GLN A 29 -3.82 10.04 -26.80
CA GLN A 29 -4.92 9.35 -26.13
C GLN A 29 -5.62 10.32 -25.17
N ILE A 30 -6.93 10.45 -25.35
CA ILE A 30 -7.80 11.25 -24.50
C ILE A 30 -8.71 10.31 -23.71
N ALA A 31 -8.83 10.55 -22.41
CA ALA A 31 -9.84 9.93 -21.58
C ALA A 31 -10.69 11.00 -20.90
N VAL A 32 -12.01 10.91 -21.04
CA VAL A 32 -12.97 11.81 -20.40
C VAL A 32 -13.79 11.01 -19.41
N LEU A 33 -13.74 11.41 -18.14
CA LEU A 33 -14.48 10.81 -17.05
C LEU A 33 -15.39 11.85 -16.40
N ASP A 34 -16.70 11.56 -16.41
CA ASP A 34 -17.70 12.33 -15.68
C ASP A 34 -17.88 11.76 -14.26
N SER A 35 -17.99 12.65 -13.28
CA SER A 35 -18.14 12.30 -11.87
C SER A 35 -19.44 11.52 -11.61
N PRO A 36 -19.43 10.53 -10.70
CA PRO A 36 -20.67 9.88 -10.24
C PRO A 36 -21.55 10.82 -9.40
N ALA A 37 -20.97 11.88 -8.82
CA ALA A 37 -21.66 12.85 -7.97
C ALA A 37 -21.84 14.19 -8.71
N ALA A 38 -22.72 15.03 -8.17
CA ALA A 38 -22.85 16.41 -8.65
C ALA A 38 -21.54 17.18 -8.39
N GLY A 39 -20.83 17.50 -9.46
CA GLY A 39 -19.70 18.42 -9.45
C GLY A 39 -20.04 19.72 -10.18
N SER A 40 -19.13 20.69 -10.15
CA SER A 40 -19.32 21.98 -10.84
C SER A 40 -18.14 22.43 -11.69
N SER A 41 -17.00 21.74 -11.62
CA SER A 41 -15.77 22.12 -12.31
C SER A 41 -15.30 21.04 -13.28
N THR A 42 -14.58 21.43 -14.31
CA THR A 42 -13.84 20.53 -15.21
C THR A 42 -12.36 20.76 -15.00
N ALA A 43 -11.55 19.71 -15.03
CA ALA A 43 -10.10 19.83 -15.00
C ALA A 43 -9.46 18.92 -16.06
N GLY A 44 -8.34 19.37 -16.59
CA GLY A 44 -7.45 18.56 -17.44
C GLY A 44 -6.29 18.01 -16.62
N MET A 45 -5.72 16.90 -17.04
CA MET A 45 -4.46 16.38 -16.50
C MET A 45 -3.63 15.83 -17.65
N TRP A 46 -2.37 16.23 -17.70
CA TRP A 46 -1.43 15.64 -18.64
C TRP A 46 -0.75 14.44 -17.99
N ILE A 47 -0.74 13.32 -18.69
CA ILE A 47 -0.09 12.10 -18.20
C ILE A 47 1.43 12.27 -18.36
N PRO A 48 2.23 12.11 -17.29
CA PRO A 48 3.67 12.16 -17.40
C PRO A 48 4.17 11.15 -18.45
N ARG A 49 5.05 11.60 -19.33
CA ARG A 49 5.56 10.75 -20.41
C ARG A 49 6.31 9.54 -19.85
N GLY A 50 6.03 8.36 -20.40
CA GLY A 50 6.54 7.08 -19.92
C GLY A 50 5.66 6.42 -18.85
N ARG A 51 4.64 7.13 -18.34
CA ARG A 51 3.67 6.61 -17.35
C ARG A 51 2.30 6.32 -17.95
N GLU A 52 2.12 6.43 -19.26
CA GLU A 52 0.83 6.23 -19.93
C GLU A 52 0.19 4.85 -19.64
N SER A 53 1.02 3.83 -19.40
CA SER A 53 0.57 2.47 -19.06
C SER A 53 0.42 2.23 -17.56
N ASP A 54 0.76 3.20 -16.69
CA ASP A 54 0.54 3.08 -15.25
C ASP A 54 -0.96 2.94 -14.97
N TRP A 55 -1.31 2.11 -13.99
CA TRP A 55 -2.71 1.83 -13.67
C TRP A 55 -3.54 3.09 -13.40
N ILE A 56 -2.94 4.08 -12.72
CA ILE A 56 -3.62 5.34 -12.35
C ILE A 56 -4.01 6.16 -13.58
N PHE A 57 -3.29 6.01 -14.70
CA PHE A 57 -3.49 6.77 -15.94
C PHE A 57 -4.08 5.95 -17.09
N SER A 58 -4.16 4.63 -16.98
CA SER A 58 -4.65 3.74 -18.06
C SER A 58 -6.00 3.07 -17.78
N THR A 59 -6.54 3.19 -16.57
CA THR A 59 -7.77 2.47 -16.17
C THR A 59 -8.87 3.40 -15.67
N PHE A 60 -10.12 2.98 -15.86
CA PHE A 60 -11.29 3.67 -15.32
C PHE A 60 -11.19 3.91 -13.81
N SER A 61 -10.81 2.88 -13.05
CA SER A 61 -10.70 2.98 -11.59
C SER A 61 -9.58 3.94 -11.15
N GLY A 62 -8.48 4.01 -11.89
CA GLY A 62 -7.42 4.99 -11.65
C GLY A 62 -7.86 6.41 -11.93
N HIS A 63 -8.57 6.62 -13.05
CA HIS A 63 -9.14 7.93 -13.39
C HIS A 63 -10.18 8.38 -12.36
N LEU A 64 -11.00 7.44 -11.86
CA LEU A 64 -11.95 7.72 -10.79
C LEU A 64 -11.25 8.13 -9.49
N GLN A 65 -10.14 7.47 -9.14
CA GLN A 65 -9.35 7.89 -7.98
C GLN A 65 -8.80 9.30 -8.16
N LEU A 66 -8.20 9.62 -9.31
CA LEU A 66 -7.72 10.97 -9.60
C LEU A 66 -8.84 12.02 -9.49
N LEU A 67 -10.02 11.71 -10.03
CA LEU A 67 -11.19 12.59 -9.98
C LEU A 67 -11.63 12.85 -8.53
N LEU A 68 -11.68 11.81 -7.71
CA LEU A 68 -12.16 11.89 -6.32
C LEU A 68 -11.12 12.45 -5.34
N SER A 69 -9.83 12.31 -5.64
CA SER A 69 -8.71 12.79 -4.81
C SER A 69 -8.24 14.20 -5.16
N SER A 70 -8.85 14.85 -6.17
CA SER A 70 -8.46 16.19 -6.61
C SER A 70 -8.61 17.22 -5.47
N PRO A 71 -7.56 18.00 -5.13
CA PRO A 71 -7.59 18.99 -4.05
C PRO A 71 -8.30 20.29 -4.45
N THR A 72 -9.10 20.27 -5.52
CA THR A 72 -9.77 21.46 -6.04
C THR A 72 -10.78 22.01 -5.05
N THR A 73 -10.90 23.34 -4.98
CA THR A 73 -11.86 24.05 -4.09
C THR A 73 -13.33 23.66 -4.34
N ARG A 74 -13.62 23.08 -5.51
CA ARG A 74 -14.91 22.52 -5.88
C ARG A 74 -14.75 21.08 -6.38
N PRO A 75 -15.69 20.18 -6.09
CA PRO A 75 -15.69 18.82 -6.65
C PRO A 75 -15.73 18.85 -8.18
N LEU A 76 -14.84 18.08 -8.81
CA LEU A 76 -14.81 17.91 -10.25
C LEU A 76 -16.10 17.20 -10.72
N SER A 77 -16.75 17.79 -11.72
CA SER A 77 -17.80 17.16 -12.52
C SER A 77 -17.23 16.34 -13.67
N ARG A 78 -16.04 16.72 -14.18
CA ARG A 78 -15.35 16.05 -15.27
C ARG A 78 -13.83 16.15 -15.10
N LEU A 79 -13.16 15.03 -15.38
CA LEU A 79 -11.72 14.94 -15.49
C LEU A 79 -11.35 14.53 -16.92
N ILE A 80 -10.43 15.25 -17.54
CA ILE A 80 -9.92 14.98 -18.90
C ILE A 80 -8.43 14.62 -18.78
N LEU A 81 -8.08 13.38 -19.09
CA LEU A 81 -6.67 12.96 -19.20
C LEU A 81 -6.21 13.07 -20.64
N VAL A 82 -5.00 13.58 -20.81
CA VAL A 82 -4.32 13.71 -22.09
C VAL A 82 -2.94 13.08 -21.97
N GLY A 83 -2.64 12.09 -22.80
CA GLY A 83 -1.31 11.46 -22.85
C GLY A 83 -0.98 10.99 -24.26
N ASN A 84 0.23 10.48 -24.45
CA ASN A 84 0.57 9.81 -25.70
C ASN A 84 -0.18 8.47 -25.79
N SER A 85 -0.35 7.95 -27.01
CA SER A 85 -0.76 6.55 -27.14
C SER A 85 0.32 5.65 -26.52
N PRO A 86 -0.05 4.72 -25.62
CA PRO A 86 0.92 3.85 -24.96
C PRO A 86 1.65 3.01 -26.00
N SER A 87 2.98 3.04 -25.97
CA SER A 87 3.84 2.25 -26.86
C SER A 87 3.80 0.75 -26.53
N HIS A 88 3.52 0.41 -25.27
CA HIS A 88 3.45 -0.97 -24.78
C HIS A 88 2.28 -1.17 -23.79
N PRO A 89 1.63 -2.36 -23.78
CA PRO A 89 0.52 -2.65 -22.87
C PRO A 89 0.95 -2.85 -21.41
N GLN A 90 2.25 -3.01 -21.13
CA GLN A 90 2.81 -3.18 -19.80
C GLN A 90 3.53 -1.91 -19.34
N PRO A 91 3.62 -1.67 -18.02
CA PRO A 91 4.42 -0.57 -17.47
C PRO A 91 5.88 -0.66 -17.93
N THR A 92 6.48 0.50 -18.21
CA THR A 92 7.89 0.63 -18.60
C THR A 92 8.64 1.49 -17.59
N SER A 93 9.98 1.40 -17.58
CA SER A 93 10.83 2.25 -16.76
C SER A 93 10.55 3.74 -17.05
N TYR A 94 10.51 4.56 -15.99
CA TYR A 94 10.21 6.00 -16.04
C TYR A 94 11.40 6.82 -15.56
N ASN A 95 11.62 8.00 -16.15
CA ASN A 95 12.63 8.96 -15.71
C ASN A 95 12.17 10.40 -15.98
N SER A 96 11.89 11.15 -14.92
CA SER A 96 11.44 12.53 -15.01
C SER A 96 12.46 13.49 -15.65
N ALA A 97 13.77 13.20 -15.54
CA ALA A 97 14.82 14.06 -16.10
C ALA A 97 14.92 13.97 -17.64
N ILE A 98 14.58 12.82 -18.21
CA ILE A 98 14.50 12.62 -19.68
C ILE A 98 13.21 13.23 -20.23
N HIS A 99 12.20 13.34 -19.38
CA HIS A 99 10.88 13.87 -19.71
C HIS A 99 10.56 15.08 -18.81
N PRO A 100 11.36 16.15 -18.88
CA PRO A 100 11.17 17.31 -18.02
C PRO A 100 9.75 17.82 -18.17
N SER A 101 9.16 18.16 -17.02
CA SER A 101 7.83 18.71 -16.90
C SER A 101 7.66 19.88 -17.87
N TYR A 102 6.82 19.68 -18.88
CA TYR A 102 6.17 20.69 -19.71
C TYR A 102 7.08 21.69 -20.45
N SER A 103 7.14 21.59 -21.79
CA SER A 103 7.35 22.80 -22.59
C SER A 103 6.05 23.61 -22.62
N THR A 104 6.14 24.90 -22.33
CA THR A 104 5.01 25.86 -22.34
C THR A 104 4.25 25.87 -23.68
N ALA A 105 4.93 25.48 -24.76
CA ALA A 105 4.38 25.38 -26.11
C ALA A 105 3.32 24.27 -26.26
N LEU A 106 3.40 23.16 -25.52
CA LEU A 106 2.41 22.08 -25.61
C LEU A 106 1.12 22.42 -24.86
N GLN A 107 1.24 23.09 -23.70
CA GLN A 107 0.09 23.58 -22.93
C GLN A 107 -0.75 24.59 -23.72
N GLN A 108 -0.10 25.49 -24.47
CA GLN A 108 -0.77 26.48 -25.32
C GLN A 108 -1.61 25.86 -26.45
N ASN A 109 -1.29 24.65 -26.92
CA ASN A 109 -2.03 23.95 -27.98
C ASN A 109 -3.22 23.10 -27.47
N LEU A 110 -3.34 22.86 -26.17
CA LEU A 110 -4.38 22.00 -25.59
C LEU A 110 -5.61 22.75 -25.09
N ALA A 111 -5.50 24.06 -24.82
CA ALA A 111 -6.63 24.86 -24.35
C ALA A 111 -7.88 24.78 -25.27
N PRO A 112 -7.75 24.81 -26.62
CA PRO A 112 -8.91 24.62 -27.50
C PRO A 112 -9.56 23.24 -27.35
N LEU A 113 -8.74 22.19 -27.19
CA LEU A 113 -9.23 20.82 -26.98
C LEU A 113 -9.96 20.70 -25.63
N LEU A 114 -9.36 21.19 -24.55
CA LEU A 114 -9.97 21.14 -23.21
C LEU A 114 -11.28 21.94 -23.18
N SER A 115 -11.32 23.09 -23.84
CA SER A 115 -12.54 23.89 -23.98
C SER A 115 -13.62 23.12 -24.76
N ALA A 116 -13.27 22.46 -25.88
CA ALA A 116 -14.22 21.65 -26.65
C ALA A 116 -14.76 20.42 -25.89
N LEU A 117 -13.99 19.89 -24.93
CA LEU A 117 -14.38 18.77 -24.07
C LEU A 117 -15.05 19.22 -22.76
N THR A 118 -15.19 20.53 -22.53
CA THR A 118 -15.86 21.08 -21.35
C THR A 118 -17.37 21.07 -21.55
N PRO A 119 -18.18 20.69 -20.53
CA PRO A 119 -19.63 20.68 -20.66
C PRO A 119 -20.20 22.07 -20.99
N LYS A 120 -21.22 22.13 -21.86
CA LYS A 120 -21.89 23.39 -22.24
C LYS A 120 -22.43 24.16 -21.04
N SER A 121 -22.85 23.46 -19.98
CA SER A 121 -23.32 24.07 -18.74
C SER A 121 -22.29 24.97 -18.06
N ALA A 122 -20.99 24.73 -18.29
CA ALA A 122 -19.92 25.58 -17.76
C ALA A 122 -19.84 26.95 -18.46
N PHE A 123 -20.42 27.09 -19.66
CA PHE A 123 -20.41 28.32 -20.45
C PHE A 123 -21.69 29.16 -20.29
N LEU A 124 -22.65 28.73 -19.46
CA LEU A 124 -23.94 29.42 -19.26
C LEU A 124 -23.88 30.59 -18.24
N GLY A 125 -22.70 30.92 -17.71
CA GLY A 125 -22.47 32.00 -16.73
C GLY A 125 -22.30 33.39 -17.35
N ASP A 126 -21.57 34.27 -16.64
CA ASP A 126 -21.43 35.72 -16.91
C ASP A 126 -20.69 36.11 -18.22
N GLY A 127 -20.62 35.22 -19.21
CA GLY A 127 -19.99 35.46 -20.51
C GLY A 127 -18.47 35.23 -20.55
N GLU A 128 -17.86 34.81 -19.45
CA GLU A 128 -16.45 34.40 -19.41
C GLU A 128 -16.26 32.96 -19.88
N ILE A 129 -15.18 32.72 -20.63
CA ILE A 129 -14.78 31.37 -21.05
C ILE A 129 -14.27 30.63 -19.81
N PRO A 130 -14.84 29.48 -19.43
CA PRO A 130 -14.40 28.73 -18.27
C PRO A 130 -12.95 28.30 -18.43
N GLU A 131 -12.09 28.72 -17.50
CA GLU A 131 -10.72 28.26 -17.43
C GLU A 131 -10.70 26.80 -16.93
N VAL A 132 -10.07 25.91 -17.69
CA VAL A 132 -9.90 24.51 -17.32
C VAL A 132 -8.53 24.35 -16.67
N PRO A 133 -8.43 24.21 -15.33
CA PRO A 133 -7.15 24.01 -14.68
C PRO A 133 -6.49 22.71 -15.15
N LEU A 134 -5.18 22.77 -15.37
CA LEU A 134 -4.34 21.60 -15.62
C LEU A 134 -3.74 21.11 -14.30
N LEU A 135 -4.17 19.93 -13.88
CA LEU A 135 -3.66 19.24 -12.70
C LEU A 135 -2.33 18.56 -13.01
N ILE A 136 -1.46 18.51 -12.00
CA ILE A 136 -0.20 17.77 -12.04
C ILE A 136 -0.31 16.64 -11.02
N TYR A 137 0.07 15.43 -11.43
CA TYR A 137 0.17 14.29 -10.52
C TYR A 137 1.57 14.24 -9.90
N GLU A 138 1.64 14.23 -8.58
CA GLU A 138 2.88 14.13 -7.81
C GLU A 138 2.79 12.94 -6.85
N ASP A 139 3.74 12.01 -6.94
CA ASP A 139 3.81 10.80 -6.10
C ASP A 139 5.22 10.53 -5.56
N GLU A 140 6.06 11.57 -5.47
CA GLU A 140 7.47 11.54 -5.06
C GLU A 140 8.39 10.68 -5.96
N VAL A 141 7.85 9.95 -6.94
CA VAL A 141 8.62 9.09 -7.85
C VAL A 141 9.28 9.93 -8.94
N VAL A 142 10.61 9.97 -8.91
CA VAL A 142 11.43 10.65 -9.92
C VAL A 142 11.78 9.69 -11.04
N LYS A 143 12.09 8.44 -10.70
CA LYS A 143 12.41 7.38 -11.67
C LYS A 143 11.90 6.01 -11.21
N SER A 144 11.65 5.11 -12.15
CA SER A 144 11.35 3.70 -11.89
C SER A 144 12.06 2.78 -12.88
N SER A 145 12.37 1.57 -12.43
CA SER A 145 12.95 0.49 -13.22
C SER A 145 12.15 -0.78 -12.99
N VAL A 146 11.53 -1.30 -14.05
CA VAL A 146 10.73 -2.52 -13.98
C VAL A 146 11.65 -3.73 -13.99
N LEU A 147 11.59 -4.54 -12.94
CA LEU A 147 12.42 -5.75 -12.80
C LEU A 147 11.75 -6.99 -13.39
N GLU A 148 10.45 -7.17 -13.12
CA GLU A 148 9.66 -8.28 -13.64
C GLU A 148 8.17 -7.94 -13.59
N VAL A 149 7.44 -8.40 -14.60
CA VAL A 149 5.98 -8.53 -14.57
C VAL A 149 5.65 -10.01 -14.64
N CYS A 150 4.99 -10.55 -13.62
CA CYS A 150 4.64 -11.96 -13.55
C CYS A 150 3.17 -12.15 -13.15
N GLN A 151 2.64 -13.35 -13.29
CA GLN A 151 1.23 -13.64 -12.99
C GLN A 151 1.11 -14.84 -12.06
N GLY A 152 0.49 -14.62 -10.90
CA GLY A 152 0.17 -15.65 -9.92
C GLY A 152 -1.27 -16.16 -10.06
N PRO A 153 -1.55 -17.41 -9.64
CA PRO A 153 -2.89 -18.00 -9.73
C PRO A 153 -3.93 -17.36 -8.79
N CYS A 154 -3.51 -16.71 -7.71
CA CYS A 154 -4.41 -16.16 -6.68
C CYS A 154 -4.45 -14.63 -6.71
N VAL A 155 -3.28 -13.97 -6.77
CA VAL A 155 -3.18 -12.50 -6.74
C VAL A 155 -3.27 -11.85 -8.13
N GLY A 156 -3.06 -12.64 -9.19
CA GLY A 156 -3.05 -12.18 -10.58
C GLY A 156 -1.70 -11.55 -10.97
N GLU A 157 -1.75 -10.54 -11.84
CA GLU A 157 -0.54 -9.85 -12.32
C GLU A 157 0.15 -9.08 -11.19
N MET A 158 1.47 -9.22 -11.12
CA MET A 158 2.36 -8.61 -10.15
C MET A 158 3.44 -7.79 -10.88
N LEU A 159 3.70 -6.59 -10.37
CA LEU A 159 4.77 -5.72 -10.84
C LEU A 159 5.84 -5.60 -9.75
N ILE A 160 7.07 -5.91 -10.12
CA ILE A 160 8.27 -5.71 -9.30
C ILE A 160 9.07 -4.58 -9.93
N GLU A 161 9.35 -3.54 -9.16
CA GLU A 161 10.07 -2.36 -9.64
C GLU A 161 11.02 -1.81 -8.57
N ASN A 162 12.14 -1.21 -9.00
CA ASN A 162 12.91 -0.28 -8.18
C ASN A 162 12.44 1.14 -8.49
N VAL A 163 12.33 1.99 -7.47
CA VAL A 163 11.97 3.40 -7.63
C VAL A 163 12.99 4.29 -6.93
N GLU A 164 13.30 5.42 -7.55
CA GLU A 164 13.98 6.56 -6.94
C GLU A 164 12.90 7.57 -6.51
N LEU A 165 12.85 7.82 -5.21
CA LEU A 165 11.98 8.79 -4.58
C LEU A 165 12.80 10.02 -4.19
N GLU A 166 12.21 11.20 -4.34
CA GLU A 166 12.81 12.44 -3.88
C GLU A 166 11.79 13.23 -3.06
N LYS A 167 12.18 13.53 -1.82
CA LYS A 167 11.38 14.34 -0.90
C LYS A 167 12.29 15.32 -0.18
N ASP A 168 11.96 16.61 -0.25
CA ASP A 168 12.74 17.68 0.37
C ASP A 168 14.24 17.66 0.00
N GLY A 169 14.54 17.28 -1.26
CA GLY A 169 15.91 17.13 -1.78
C GLY A 169 16.66 15.88 -1.31
N VAL A 170 16.02 15.00 -0.54
CA VAL A 170 16.59 13.73 -0.09
C VAL A 170 16.15 12.61 -1.01
N LYS A 171 17.13 11.89 -1.58
CA LYS A 171 16.89 10.72 -2.41
C LYS A 171 16.77 9.45 -1.58
N GLU A 172 15.78 8.64 -1.90
CA GLU A 172 15.60 7.31 -1.33
C GLU A 172 15.26 6.30 -2.43
N PHE A 173 15.89 5.12 -2.40
CA PHE A 173 15.57 4.04 -3.31
C PHE A 173 14.73 2.99 -2.61
N ARG A 174 13.68 2.52 -3.29
CA ARG A 174 12.81 1.44 -2.76
C ARG A 174 12.55 0.39 -3.83
N ARG A 175 12.49 -0.87 -3.42
CA ARG A 175 11.94 -1.96 -4.24
C ARG A 175 10.49 -2.17 -3.86
N ARG A 176 9.59 -2.16 -4.85
CA ARG A 176 8.14 -2.29 -4.68
C ARG A 176 7.64 -3.59 -5.28
N LEU A 177 6.67 -4.20 -4.61
CA LEU A 177 5.79 -5.22 -5.13
C LEU A 177 4.38 -4.65 -5.18
N ARG A 178 3.75 -4.67 -6.36
CA ARG A 178 2.35 -4.25 -6.57
C ARG A 178 1.55 -5.40 -7.15
N PHE A 179 0.31 -5.54 -6.71
CA PHE A 179 -0.65 -6.48 -7.32
C PHE A 179 -1.64 -5.69 -8.16
N LYS A 180 -1.82 -6.05 -9.43
CA LYS A 180 -2.74 -5.33 -10.32
C LYS A 180 -4.20 -5.41 -9.88
N ARG A 181 -4.58 -6.47 -9.15
CA ARG A 181 -5.91 -6.60 -8.54
C ARG A 181 -6.15 -5.55 -7.44
N MET A 182 -5.09 -5.03 -6.81
CA MET A 182 -5.15 -4.00 -5.76
C MET A 182 -4.11 -2.90 -6.02
N PRO A 183 -4.25 -2.18 -7.14
CA PRO A 183 -3.20 -1.32 -7.69
C PRO A 183 -2.93 -0.06 -6.86
N ASN A 184 -3.93 0.35 -6.07
CA ASN A 184 -3.86 1.47 -5.12
C ASN A 184 -3.00 1.15 -3.90
N PHE A 185 -2.73 -0.13 -3.69
CA PHE A 185 -2.00 -0.61 -2.53
C PHE A 185 -0.66 -1.16 -2.99
N VAL A 186 0.42 -0.48 -2.61
CA VAL A 186 1.75 -1.09 -2.73
C VAL A 186 1.83 -2.21 -1.72
N GLN A 187 1.88 -3.45 -2.19
CA GLN A 187 1.82 -4.60 -1.30
C GLN A 187 3.02 -4.68 -0.38
N THR A 188 4.21 -4.45 -0.92
CA THR A 188 5.42 -4.43 -0.12
C THR A 188 6.40 -3.42 -0.69
N GLN A 189 7.07 -2.71 0.22
CA GLN A 189 8.20 -1.86 -0.10
C GLN A 189 9.33 -2.19 0.86
N ILE A 190 10.54 -2.31 0.34
CA ILE A 190 11.77 -2.43 1.11
C ILE A 190 12.73 -1.36 0.59
N ARG A 191 13.43 -0.70 1.51
CA ARG A 191 14.48 0.25 1.12
C ARG A 191 15.64 -0.51 0.48
N ILE A 192 16.21 0.05 -0.56
CA ILE A 192 17.38 -0.53 -1.24
C ILE A 192 18.50 0.50 -1.27
N ARG A 193 19.74 0.04 -1.31
CA ARG A 193 20.92 0.91 -1.43
C ARG A 193 21.71 0.51 -2.67
N PRO A 194 22.12 1.45 -3.53
CA PRO A 194 23.06 1.17 -4.60
C PRO A 194 24.33 0.54 -4.01
N LYS A 195 24.85 -0.53 -4.62
CA LYS A 195 26.15 -1.09 -4.22
C LYS A 195 27.32 -0.20 -4.60
N ASP A 196 27.15 0.57 -5.68
CA ASP A 196 28.10 1.55 -6.18
C ASP A 196 27.38 2.88 -6.39
N GLU A 197 27.77 3.89 -5.60
CA GLU A 197 27.17 5.23 -5.64
C GLU A 197 27.71 6.09 -6.80
N SER A 198 28.70 5.62 -7.56
CA SER A 198 29.34 6.40 -8.63
C SER A 198 28.49 6.56 -9.90
N CYS A 199 27.47 5.72 -10.11
CA CYS A 199 26.67 5.67 -11.35
C CYS A 199 25.14 5.78 -11.12
N LEU A 200 24.67 6.85 -10.47
CA LEU A 200 23.23 7.05 -10.17
C LEU A 200 22.36 7.52 -11.37
N GLU A 201 22.88 7.47 -12.59
CA GLU A 201 22.18 8.02 -13.75
C GLU A 201 21.02 7.13 -14.23
N ASN A 202 21.24 5.81 -14.29
CA ASN A 202 20.27 4.85 -14.81
C ASN A 202 19.95 3.73 -13.80
N LEU A 203 18.70 3.66 -13.34
CA LEU A 203 18.22 2.62 -12.43
C LEU A 203 18.27 1.22 -13.01
N ASP A 204 18.08 1.06 -14.31
CA ASP A 204 18.02 -0.26 -14.96
C ASP A 204 19.38 -0.98 -14.93
N THR A 205 20.48 -0.22 -14.81
CA THR A 205 21.84 -0.77 -14.77
C THR A 205 22.43 -0.87 -13.37
N LEU A 206 21.74 -0.34 -12.36
CA LEU A 206 22.24 -0.30 -10.99
C LEU A 206 22.02 -1.63 -10.26
N GLU A 207 23.06 -2.09 -9.58
CA GLU A 207 22.92 -3.15 -8.59
C GLU A 207 22.59 -2.57 -7.23
N PHE A 208 21.66 -3.23 -6.55
CA PHE A 208 21.19 -2.82 -5.22
C PHE A 208 21.37 -3.93 -4.20
N GLU A 209 21.65 -3.54 -2.98
CA GLU A 209 21.46 -4.36 -1.78
C GLU A 209 20.16 -3.99 -1.07
N LEU A 210 19.60 -4.96 -0.34
CA LEU A 210 18.37 -4.77 0.43
C LEU A 210 18.69 -4.22 1.81
N ASP A 211 18.07 -3.09 2.17
CA ASP A 211 18.10 -2.58 3.54
C ASP A 211 17.01 -3.24 4.38
N LYS A 212 17.37 -4.34 5.04
CA LYS A 212 16.48 -5.04 5.98
C LYS A 212 16.29 -4.30 7.30
N GLY A 213 16.96 -3.14 7.49
CA GLY A 213 16.91 -2.27 8.67
C GLY A 213 15.65 -1.42 8.82
N VAL A 214 14.89 -1.25 7.74
CA VAL A 214 13.80 -0.26 7.69
C VAL A 214 12.50 -0.91 7.26
N LEU A 215 11.47 -0.77 8.10
CA LEU A 215 10.10 -1.12 7.76
C LEU A 215 9.42 0.07 7.09
N VAL A 216 9.32 0.04 5.77
CA VAL A 216 8.79 1.16 4.98
C VAL A 216 7.27 1.30 5.16
N GLN A 217 6.53 0.19 5.23
CA GLN A 217 5.07 0.27 5.30
C GLN A 217 4.61 0.77 6.68
N PRO A 218 3.72 1.79 6.75
CA PRO A 218 3.42 2.52 7.98
C PRO A 218 2.96 1.65 9.15
N TYR A 219 2.22 0.57 8.87
CA TYR A 219 1.67 -0.32 9.90
C TYR A 219 2.68 -1.37 10.42
N LEU A 220 3.78 -1.64 9.70
CA LEU A 220 4.72 -2.70 10.09
C LEU A 220 5.52 -2.35 11.35
N SER A 221 6.02 -1.12 11.45
CA SER A 221 6.76 -0.65 12.63
C SER A 221 5.89 -0.68 13.91
N PRO A 222 4.64 -0.17 13.90
CA PRO A 222 3.67 -0.37 14.98
C PRO A 222 3.36 -1.84 15.30
N MET A 223 3.26 -2.74 14.31
CA MET A 223 3.10 -4.17 14.56
C MET A 223 4.27 -4.75 15.36
N VAL A 224 5.50 -4.32 15.06
CA VAL A 224 6.67 -4.71 15.86
C VAL A 224 6.63 -4.07 17.25
N ALA A 225 6.24 -2.79 17.37
CA ALA A 225 6.07 -2.12 18.67
C ALA A 225 5.12 -2.89 19.59
N GLY A 226 4.04 -3.45 19.03
CA GLY A 226 3.05 -4.24 19.78
C GLY A 226 3.62 -5.45 20.53
N MET A 227 4.82 -5.94 20.17
CA MET A 227 5.52 -6.97 20.92
C MET A 227 5.93 -6.52 22.32
N LEU A 228 5.96 -5.22 22.60
CA LEU A 228 6.22 -4.66 23.93
C LEU A 228 5.29 -5.27 24.98
N VAL A 229 4.03 -5.51 24.63
CA VAL A 229 2.99 -6.07 25.50
C VAL A 229 3.41 -7.42 26.10
N ILE A 230 4.25 -8.19 25.40
CA ILE A 230 4.78 -9.48 25.87
C ILE A 230 6.31 -9.48 26.05
N SER A 231 6.93 -8.30 26.13
CA SER A 231 8.39 -8.15 26.16
C SER A 231 9.06 -8.91 27.33
N GLN A 232 8.46 -8.88 28.52
CA GLN A 232 8.96 -9.63 29.68
C GLN A 232 8.98 -11.16 29.45
N PHE A 233 7.96 -11.68 28.76
CA PHE A 233 7.91 -13.09 28.39
C PHE A 233 8.99 -13.44 27.37
N LEU A 234 9.17 -12.60 26.34
CA LEU A 234 10.21 -12.77 25.34
C LEU A 234 11.62 -12.69 25.95
N GLU A 235 11.82 -11.78 26.91
CA GLU A 235 13.05 -11.68 27.69
C GLU A 235 13.33 -12.99 28.46
N GLY A 236 12.31 -13.52 29.14
CA GLY A 236 12.42 -14.79 29.85
C GLY A 236 12.80 -15.95 28.92
N GLN A 237 12.14 -16.06 27.76
CA GLN A 237 12.47 -17.09 26.77
C GLN A 237 13.91 -16.98 26.27
N LEU A 238 14.37 -15.77 25.94
CA LEU A 238 15.74 -15.54 25.48
C LEU A 238 16.78 -15.87 26.55
N ARG A 239 16.52 -15.48 27.80
CA ARG A 239 17.37 -15.83 28.95
C ARG A 239 17.46 -17.34 29.15
N ASP A 240 16.37 -18.05 28.91
CA ASP A 240 16.29 -19.51 29.00
C ASP A 240 16.86 -20.21 27.74
N GLY A 241 17.41 -19.46 26.78
CA GLY A 241 18.02 -19.99 25.54
C GLY A 241 17.02 -20.36 24.45
N PHE A 242 15.75 -19.97 24.58
CA PHE A 242 14.72 -20.23 23.58
C PHE A 242 14.56 -19.06 22.62
N ARG A 243 14.63 -19.37 21.33
CA ARG A 243 14.36 -18.40 20.27
C ARG A 243 12.85 -18.10 20.18
N PRO A 244 12.43 -16.82 20.11
CA PRO A 244 11.06 -16.45 19.80
C PRO A 244 10.60 -16.98 18.45
N LYS A 245 9.31 -17.33 18.33
CA LYS A 245 8.72 -17.81 17.09
C LYS A 245 7.59 -16.89 16.65
N ALA A 246 7.52 -16.61 15.35
CA ALA A 246 6.43 -15.84 14.74
C ALA A 246 5.79 -16.62 13.58
N LEU A 247 4.46 -16.51 13.49
CA LEU A 247 3.69 -16.96 12.33
C LEU A 247 3.09 -15.73 11.65
N CYS A 248 3.55 -15.43 10.43
CA CYS A 248 3.06 -14.35 9.59
C CYS A 248 2.09 -14.91 8.54
N LEU A 249 0.83 -14.49 8.60
CA LEU A 249 -0.19 -14.85 7.61
C LEU A 249 -0.28 -13.71 6.58
N GLY A 250 0.10 -14.00 5.35
CA GLY A 250 0.41 -13.01 4.33
C GLY A 250 1.90 -12.66 4.36
N VAL A 251 2.62 -13.02 3.31
CA VAL A 251 4.07 -12.77 3.20
C VAL A 251 4.33 -11.49 2.44
N GLY A 252 3.59 -11.26 1.34
CA GLY A 252 3.91 -10.19 0.40
C GLY A 252 5.35 -10.31 -0.09
N GLY A 253 6.11 -9.21 -0.09
CA GLY A 253 7.55 -9.22 -0.34
C GLY A 253 8.39 -9.54 0.91
N GLY A 254 7.80 -9.90 2.05
CA GLY A 254 8.57 -10.42 3.18
C GLY A 254 9.24 -9.42 4.12
N ALA A 255 8.91 -8.13 4.01
CA ALA A 255 9.55 -7.07 4.81
C ALA A 255 9.49 -7.34 6.32
N LEU A 256 8.31 -7.71 6.84
CA LEU A 256 8.15 -8.04 8.26
C LEU A 256 8.96 -9.28 8.65
N LEU A 257 8.89 -10.36 7.86
CA LEU A 257 9.56 -11.62 8.16
C LEU A 257 11.08 -11.43 8.22
N GLY A 258 11.63 -10.76 7.21
CA GLY A 258 13.05 -10.42 7.16
C GLY A 258 13.48 -9.54 8.34
N PHE A 259 12.64 -8.57 8.72
CA PHE A 259 12.93 -7.69 9.85
C PHE A 259 12.91 -8.44 11.18
N LEU A 260 11.88 -9.25 11.46
CA LEU A 260 11.80 -10.05 12.68
C LEU A 260 12.99 -11.00 12.81
N ARG A 261 13.38 -11.63 11.69
CA ARG A 261 14.52 -12.53 11.64
C ARG A 261 15.84 -11.79 11.91
N VAL A 262 16.14 -10.73 11.17
CA VAL A 262 17.43 -10.02 11.24
C VAL A 262 17.57 -9.20 12.53
N HIS A 263 16.52 -8.47 12.91
CA HIS A 263 16.60 -7.48 13.98
C HIS A 263 16.10 -7.97 15.32
N LEU A 264 15.29 -9.03 15.38
CA LEU A 264 14.76 -9.55 16.64
C LEU A 264 15.10 -11.03 16.89
N ASP A 265 15.89 -11.64 16.00
CA ASP A 265 16.32 -13.05 16.07
C ASP A 265 15.15 -14.04 16.20
N PHE A 266 14.04 -13.79 15.51
CA PHE A 266 12.92 -14.74 15.49
C PHE A 266 13.18 -15.91 14.53
N GLU A 267 12.68 -17.09 14.88
CA GLU A 267 12.32 -18.11 13.89
C GLU A 267 10.94 -17.76 13.32
N VAL A 268 10.83 -17.67 12.00
CA VAL A 268 9.66 -17.09 11.34
C VAL A 268 9.05 -18.09 10.37
N ALA A 269 7.75 -18.36 10.52
CA ALA A 269 6.95 -19.05 9.53
C ALA A 269 6.10 -18.02 8.75
N GLY A 270 6.20 -18.02 7.43
CA GLY A 270 5.39 -17.22 6.51
C GLY A 270 4.42 -18.09 5.74
N VAL A 271 3.15 -17.70 5.67
CA VAL A 271 2.13 -18.40 4.89
C VAL A 271 1.56 -17.44 3.84
N GLU A 272 1.62 -17.83 2.57
CA GLU A 272 1.11 -17.06 1.44
C GLU A 272 0.35 -17.99 0.51
N GLU A 273 -0.79 -17.54 0.01
CA GLU A 273 -1.66 -18.39 -0.82
C GLU A 273 -1.11 -18.55 -2.24
N ASP A 274 -0.42 -17.53 -2.73
CA ASP A 274 0.14 -17.49 -4.08
C ASP A 274 1.62 -17.91 -4.09
N GLU A 275 1.90 -19.08 -4.64
CA GLU A 275 3.27 -19.59 -4.75
C GLU A 275 4.18 -18.67 -5.57
N VAL A 276 3.64 -18.01 -6.61
CA VAL A 276 4.42 -17.06 -7.42
C VAL A 276 4.80 -15.83 -6.60
N ALA A 277 3.93 -15.37 -5.69
CA ALA A 277 4.26 -14.29 -4.76
C ALA A 277 5.39 -14.70 -3.79
N LEU A 278 5.43 -15.95 -3.33
CA LEU A 278 6.55 -16.47 -2.54
C LEU A 278 7.86 -16.49 -3.34
N GLU A 279 7.81 -16.94 -4.60
CA GLU A 279 8.99 -16.94 -5.47
C GLU A 279 9.49 -15.52 -5.75
N VAL A 280 8.59 -14.55 -5.89
CA VAL A 280 8.93 -13.12 -5.98
C VAL A 280 9.61 -12.66 -4.68
N ALA A 281 9.06 -12.99 -3.51
CA ALA A 281 9.65 -12.62 -2.22
C ALA A 281 11.06 -13.20 -2.04
N LYS A 282 11.28 -14.46 -2.47
CA LYS A 282 12.59 -15.11 -2.44
C LYS A 282 13.59 -14.43 -3.37
N ARG A 283 13.22 -14.27 -4.66
CA ARG A 283 14.11 -13.76 -5.72
C ARG A 283 14.45 -12.28 -5.55
N TYR A 284 13.47 -11.44 -5.21
CA TYR A 284 13.61 -9.99 -5.26
C TYR A 284 13.67 -9.32 -3.89
N PHE A 285 13.23 -9.98 -2.82
CA PHE A 285 13.17 -9.38 -1.49
C PHE A 285 13.98 -10.14 -0.43
N GLY A 286 14.80 -11.10 -0.85
CA GLY A 286 15.84 -11.71 -0.02
C GLY A 286 15.30 -12.59 1.10
N LEU A 287 14.15 -13.25 0.87
CA LEU A 287 13.57 -14.25 1.77
C LEU A 287 14.05 -15.70 1.53
N GLY A 288 14.81 -15.98 0.47
CA GLY A 288 15.12 -17.36 0.05
C GLY A 288 16.33 -18.02 0.71
N SER A 289 17.11 -17.32 1.54
CA SER A 289 18.46 -17.75 1.95
C SER A 289 18.63 -18.04 3.44
N ASP A 290 17.58 -17.88 4.26
CA ASP A 290 17.67 -18.02 5.72
C ASP A 290 16.92 -19.28 6.18
N GLU A 291 17.64 -20.24 6.77
CA GLU A 291 17.08 -21.51 7.24
C GLU A 291 16.05 -21.35 8.37
N LEU A 292 16.04 -20.20 9.06
CA LEU A 292 15.08 -19.88 10.13
C LEU A 292 13.84 -19.13 9.62
N ILE A 293 13.73 -18.95 8.30
CA ILE A 293 12.51 -18.47 7.64
C ILE A 293 11.89 -19.65 6.87
N HIS A 294 10.73 -20.10 7.33
CA HIS A 294 9.98 -21.20 6.73
C HIS A 294 8.78 -20.65 5.96
N LEU A 295 8.71 -20.89 4.65
CA LEU A 295 7.64 -20.38 3.79
C LEU A 295 6.72 -21.51 3.33
N PHE A 296 5.40 -21.27 3.43
CA PHE A 296 4.36 -22.23 3.09
C PHE A 296 3.39 -21.63 2.06
N ALA A 297 3.21 -22.30 0.93
CA ALA A 297 2.27 -21.93 -0.11
C ALA A 297 0.87 -22.49 0.24
N GLU A 298 0.15 -21.83 1.14
CA GLU A 298 -1.16 -22.25 1.62
C GLU A 298 -2.09 -21.06 1.91
N ASP A 299 -3.40 -21.32 1.93
CA ASP A 299 -4.38 -20.38 2.47
C ASP A 299 -4.16 -20.21 3.98
N GLY A 300 -3.83 -18.99 4.42
CA GLY A 300 -3.49 -18.70 5.82
C GLY A 300 -4.61 -19.04 6.82
N ILE A 301 -5.88 -18.94 6.42
CA ILE A 301 -7.01 -19.31 7.28
C ILE A 301 -7.09 -20.84 7.40
N LYS A 302 -6.93 -21.56 6.30
CA LYS A 302 -6.89 -23.04 6.31
C LYS A 302 -5.69 -23.55 7.09
N TYR A 303 -4.53 -22.94 6.93
CA TYR A 303 -3.30 -23.29 7.63
C TYR A 303 -3.47 -23.17 9.15
N VAL A 304 -3.96 -22.02 9.65
CA VAL A 304 -4.19 -21.85 11.10
C VAL A 304 -5.19 -22.87 11.65
N LYS A 305 -6.22 -23.22 10.87
CA LYS A 305 -7.19 -24.25 11.25
C LYS A 305 -6.59 -25.65 11.25
N SER A 306 -5.68 -25.97 10.33
CA SER A 306 -5.06 -27.30 10.21
C SER A 306 -4.06 -27.57 11.34
N LEU A 307 -3.37 -26.55 11.84
CA LEU A 307 -2.45 -26.65 12.99
C LEU A 307 -3.13 -27.18 14.26
N GLN A 308 -4.45 -27.05 14.37
CA GLN A 308 -5.22 -27.53 15.51
C GLN A 308 -5.54 -29.04 15.45
N ARG A 309 -5.17 -29.76 14.37
CA ARG A 309 -5.59 -31.17 14.12
C ARG A 309 -7.09 -31.41 14.36
N MET A 310 -7.92 -30.37 14.21
CA MET A 310 -9.37 -30.48 14.39
C MET A 310 -9.97 -31.12 13.15
N LYS A 311 -10.11 -32.44 13.19
CA LYS A 311 -11.00 -33.18 12.27
C LYS A 311 -12.44 -32.89 12.69
N GLU A 312 -13.19 -32.28 11.79
CA GLU A 312 -14.67 -32.26 11.79
C GLU A 312 -15.33 -31.90 13.12
N PHE A 313 -15.28 -30.65 13.54
CA PHE A 313 -16.46 -29.93 14.04
C PHE A 313 -16.04 -28.50 14.32
N LEU A 314 -16.94 -27.57 14.01
CA LEU A 314 -16.94 -26.14 14.33
C LEU A 314 -16.52 -25.21 13.20
N ARG A 315 -17.55 -24.59 12.62
CA ARG A 315 -17.59 -23.22 12.08
C ARG A 315 -17.15 -22.17 13.13
N LYS A 316 -16.09 -22.42 13.90
CA LYS A 316 -15.56 -21.49 14.90
C LYS A 316 -14.72 -20.41 14.21
N SER A 317 -14.82 -19.20 14.73
CA SER A 317 -14.20 -18.00 14.20
C SER A 317 -12.69 -18.17 13.98
N VAL A 318 -12.14 -17.49 12.97
CA VAL A 318 -10.69 -17.45 12.70
C VAL A 318 -9.90 -17.02 13.94
N LEU A 319 -10.48 -16.13 14.75
CA LEU A 319 -9.91 -15.68 16.02
C LEU A 319 -9.71 -16.82 17.04
N LEU A 320 -10.66 -17.75 17.15
CA LEU A 320 -10.52 -18.90 18.04
C LEU A 320 -9.39 -19.83 17.59
N ALA A 321 -9.29 -20.07 16.28
CA ALA A 321 -8.21 -20.87 15.72
C ALA A 321 -6.84 -20.20 15.96
N ALA A 322 -6.73 -18.89 15.72
CA ALA A 322 -5.53 -18.12 15.99
C ALA A 322 -5.13 -18.18 17.48
N ARG A 323 -6.07 -17.92 18.42
CA ARG A 323 -5.83 -18.02 19.86
C ARG A 323 -5.36 -19.41 20.29
N ALA A 324 -5.90 -20.45 19.67
CA ALA A 324 -5.56 -21.83 20.01
C ALA A 324 -4.13 -22.20 19.60
N VAL A 325 -3.59 -21.61 18.52
CA VAL A 325 -2.19 -21.81 18.08
C VAL A 325 -1.19 -21.05 18.96
N LEU A 326 -1.61 -19.95 19.59
CA LEU A 326 -0.73 -19.18 20.49
C LEU A 326 -0.32 -19.97 21.74
N ARG A 327 0.93 -19.78 22.19
CA ARG A 327 1.36 -20.14 23.56
C ARG A 327 0.55 -19.35 24.60
N LYS A 328 0.57 -19.80 25.85
CA LYS A 328 -0.20 -19.20 26.95
C LYS A 328 0.05 -17.70 27.09
N GLU A 329 1.29 -17.26 26.95
CA GLU A 329 1.76 -15.87 27.01
C GLU A 329 1.91 -15.24 25.62
N GLY A 330 1.40 -15.90 24.57
CA GLY A 330 1.50 -15.44 23.19
C GLY A 330 0.55 -14.29 22.87
N VAL A 331 0.86 -13.61 21.77
CA VAL A 331 0.12 -12.44 21.27
C VAL A 331 -0.27 -12.63 19.81
N LEU A 332 -1.46 -12.17 19.44
CA LEU A 332 -1.88 -11.95 18.05
C LEU A 332 -1.79 -10.46 17.75
N ILE A 333 -1.03 -10.10 16.71
CA ILE A 333 -0.89 -8.71 16.26
C ILE A 333 -1.43 -8.61 14.83
N ILE A 334 -2.34 -7.69 14.57
CA ILE A 334 -3.01 -7.55 13.27
C ILE A 334 -3.08 -6.08 12.86
N ASN A 335 -2.82 -5.82 11.58
CA ASN A 335 -3.17 -4.57 10.93
C ASN A 335 -4.67 -4.57 10.57
N ALA A 336 -5.42 -3.60 11.08
CA ALA A 336 -6.82 -3.37 10.80
C ALA A 336 -6.99 -2.06 10.01
N ILE A 337 -7.81 -2.08 8.96
CA ILE A 337 -8.20 -0.91 8.17
C ILE A 337 -9.73 -0.80 8.29
N PRO A 338 -10.24 -0.16 9.35
CA PRO A 338 -11.68 -0.05 9.57
C PRO A 338 -12.34 0.85 8.52
N SER A 339 -13.46 0.39 7.96
CA SER A 339 -14.26 1.18 7.01
C SER A 339 -15.23 2.15 7.68
N SER A 340 -15.48 1.99 8.98
CA SER A 340 -16.34 2.88 9.79
C SER A 340 -16.15 2.59 11.28
N LYS A 341 -16.55 3.55 12.14
CA LYS A 341 -16.56 3.39 13.60
C LYS A 341 -17.31 2.15 14.07
N LEU A 342 -18.52 1.96 13.54
CA LEU A 342 -19.35 0.80 13.90
C LEU A 342 -18.69 -0.53 13.49
N TYR A 343 -18.00 -0.58 12.35
CA TYR A 343 -17.27 -1.78 11.95
C TYR A 343 -16.10 -2.06 12.90
N TYR A 344 -15.36 -1.02 13.29
CA TYR A 344 -14.24 -1.13 14.21
C TYR A 344 -14.68 -1.55 15.62
N GLU A 345 -15.77 -0.98 16.15
CA GLU A 345 -16.37 -1.38 17.42
C GLU A 345 -16.77 -2.87 17.43
N ARG A 346 -17.40 -3.34 16.35
CA ARG A 346 -17.75 -4.76 16.18
C ARG A 346 -16.52 -5.66 16.09
N LEU A 347 -15.45 -5.19 15.45
CA LEU A 347 -14.19 -5.91 15.39
C LEU A 347 -13.60 -6.07 16.79
N ILE A 348 -13.49 -4.98 17.55
CA ILE A 348 -12.99 -4.96 18.93
C ILE A 348 -13.78 -5.89 19.83
N SER A 349 -15.12 -5.84 19.77
CA SER A 349 -15.99 -6.73 20.54
C SER A 349 -15.67 -8.21 20.27
N LYS A 350 -15.50 -8.62 19.02
CA LYS A 350 -15.11 -10.00 18.67
C LYS A 350 -13.74 -10.40 19.20
N PHE A 351 -12.78 -9.47 19.25
CA PHE A 351 -11.48 -9.74 19.85
C PHE A 351 -11.60 -9.91 21.37
N GLN A 352 -12.36 -9.05 22.04
CA GLN A 352 -12.57 -9.11 23.50
C GLN A 352 -13.37 -10.35 23.95
N GLU A 353 -14.19 -10.93 23.09
CA GLU A 353 -14.86 -12.22 23.33
C GLU A 353 -13.88 -13.40 23.35
N VAL A 354 -12.77 -13.31 22.62
CA VAL A 354 -11.84 -14.42 22.38
C VAL A 354 -10.56 -14.29 23.21
N PHE A 355 -10.00 -13.09 23.31
CA PHE A 355 -8.71 -12.80 23.93
C PHE A 355 -8.88 -12.15 25.31
N GLU A 356 -7.89 -12.34 26.17
CA GLU A 356 -8.00 -11.89 27.56
C GLU A 356 -7.83 -10.37 27.67
N GLU A 357 -6.85 -9.82 26.96
CA GLU A 357 -6.60 -8.39 26.88
C GLU A 357 -6.42 -7.96 25.42
N LEU A 358 -6.76 -6.70 25.16
CA LEU A 358 -6.67 -6.09 23.84
C LEU A 358 -6.04 -4.71 23.99
N TYR A 359 -5.09 -4.43 23.11
CA TYR A 359 -4.43 -3.13 22.99
C TYR A 359 -4.52 -2.66 21.55
N GLU A 360 -4.37 -1.36 21.35
CA GLU A 360 -4.31 -0.75 20.03
C GLU A 360 -3.14 0.24 19.93
N ILE A 361 -2.69 0.42 18.69
CA ILE A 361 -1.86 1.54 18.26
C ILE A 361 -2.59 2.19 17.07
N ASP A 362 -2.89 3.49 17.18
CA ASP A 362 -3.25 4.31 16.03
C ASP A 362 -1.96 4.62 15.26
N VAL A 363 -1.90 4.24 13.98
CA VAL A 363 -0.71 4.45 13.13
C VAL A 363 -0.54 5.93 12.79
N GLY A 364 -1.60 6.74 12.91
CA GLY A 364 -1.59 8.18 12.65
C GLY A 364 -1.71 8.54 11.16
N ASN A 365 -1.89 7.57 10.28
CA ASN A 365 -2.12 7.80 8.84
C ASN A 365 -3.61 7.89 8.46
N GLY A 366 -4.50 7.82 9.45
CA GLY A 366 -5.95 7.96 9.26
C GLY A 366 -6.65 6.75 8.67
N GLU A 367 -5.94 5.63 8.46
CA GLU A 367 -6.46 4.39 7.87
C GLU A 367 -6.12 3.15 8.71
N ASN A 368 -4.86 3.02 9.17
CA ASN A 368 -4.38 1.81 9.82
C ASN A 368 -4.45 1.91 11.36
N PHE A 369 -4.94 0.83 11.97
CA PHE A 369 -4.86 0.57 13.39
C PHE A 369 -4.19 -0.78 13.60
N VAL A 370 -3.27 -0.88 14.55
CA VAL A 370 -2.69 -2.16 14.94
C VAL A 370 -3.37 -2.65 16.21
N LEU A 371 -4.07 -3.78 16.12
CA LEU A 371 -4.66 -4.45 17.27
C LEU A 371 -3.71 -5.52 17.80
N ILE A 372 -3.55 -5.57 19.12
CA ILE A 372 -2.63 -6.45 19.83
C ILE A 372 -3.43 -7.21 20.88
N ALA A 373 -3.63 -8.51 20.69
CA ALA A 373 -4.52 -9.32 21.51
C ALA A 373 -3.76 -10.45 22.22
N THR A 374 -3.82 -10.47 23.55
CA THR A 374 -3.06 -11.43 24.37
C THR A 374 -3.92 -12.62 24.77
N LYS A 375 -3.32 -13.82 24.81
CA LYS A 375 -4.05 -15.03 25.21
C LYS A 375 -4.34 -15.09 26.71
N SER A 376 -3.46 -14.51 27.51
CA SER A 376 -3.53 -14.42 28.98
C SER A 376 -3.18 -13.00 29.43
N LYS A 377 -3.51 -12.66 30.67
CA LYS A 377 -3.12 -11.38 31.29
C LYS A 377 -1.60 -11.22 31.25
N THR A 378 -1.14 -10.05 30.85
CA THR A 378 0.28 -9.68 30.91
C THR A 378 0.57 -8.98 32.23
N GLU A 379 1.68 -9.35 32.87
CA GLU A 379 2.27 -8.53 33.93
C GLU A 379 2.70 -7.18 33.31
N SER A 380 2.64 -6.08 34.06
CA SER A 380 2.81 -4.73 33.51
C SER A 380 4.22 -4.54 32.92
N ALA A 381 4.38 -4.84 31.63
CA ALA A 381 5.60 -4.59 30.87
C ALA A 381 5.98 -3.10 30.81
N LEU A 382 5.04 -2.20 31.15
CA LEU A 382 5.24 -0.76 31.21
C LEU A 382 6.10 -0.32 32.41
N ASP A 383 6.30 -1.17 33.43
CA ASP A 383 7.03 -0.80 34.64
C ASP A 383 8.47 -1.36 34.69
N SER A 384 8.81 -2.36 33.85
CA SER A 384 10.16 -2.93 33.81
C SER A 384 11.05 -2.20 32.79
N ASN A 385 12.00 -1.41 33.28
CA ASN A 385 12.91 -0.63 32.44
C ASN A 385 14.11 -1.42 31.88
N GLU A 386 14.23 -2.72 32.18
CA GLU A 386 15.46 -3.48 31.93
C GLU A 386 15.16 -4.82 31.23
N GLY A 387 15.86 -5.08 30.12
CA GLY A 387 15.78 -6.33 29.35
C GLY A 387 16.50 -6.20 28.00
N ALA A 388 17.27 -7.21 27.60
CA ALA A 388 17.99 -7.22 26.33
C ALA A 388 17.03 -7.16 25.13
N PHE A 389 15.90 -7.85 25.18
CA PHE A 389 14.85 -7.79 24.16
C PHE A 389 14.22 -6.39 24.10
N LEU A 390 13.85 -5.84 25.26
CA LEU A 390 13.23 -4.51 25.34
C LEU A 390 14.17 -3.44 24.79
N ASN A 391 15.46 -3.51 25.12
CA ASN A 391 16.47 -2.62 24.58
C ASN A 391 16.60 -2.76 23.06
N LYS A 392 16.62 -4.00 22.54
CA LYS A 392 16.64 -4.25 21.09
C LYS A 392 15.41 -3.69 20.40
N LEU A 393 14.22 -3.89 20.98
CA LEU A 393 12.96 -3.36 20.47
C LEU A 393 12.98 -1.82 20.40
N LYS A 394 13.43 -1.15 21.47
CA LYS A 394 13.55 0.31 21.55
C LYS A 394 14.57 0.89 20.56
N LEU A 395 15.52 0.09 20.07
CA LEU A 395 16.50 0.51 19.05
C LEU A 395 15.96 0.44 17.63
N VAL A 396 15.02 -0.47 17.36
CA VAL A 396 14.57 -0.79 16.00
C VAL A 396 13.17 -0.27 15.68
N VAL A 397 12.47 0.27 16.69
CA VAL A 397 11.12 0.82 16.56
C VAL A 397 11.05 2.22 17.18
N SER A 398 10.27 3.12 16.58
CA SER A 398 10.10 4.48 17.12
C SER A 398 9.46 4.45 18.51
N ARG A 399 10.00 5.27 19.43
CA ARG A 399 9.41 5.48 20.76
C ARG A 399 7.97 5.96 20.70
N SER A 400 7.63 6.77 19.69
CA SER A 400 6.26 7.26 19.51
C SER A 400 5.22 6.15 19.39
N TYR A 401 5.57 5.01 18.79
CA TYR A 401 4.68 3.85 18.68
C TYR A 401 4.64 3.01 19.95
N ILE A 402 5.72 2.99 20.72
CA ILE A 402 5.75 2.35 22.04
C ILE A 402 4.85 3.12 23.00
N ASP A 403 4.98 4.44 23.02
CA ASP A 403 4.25 5.32 23.93
C ASP A 403 2.75 5.42 23.56
N SER A 404 2.38 5.11 22.31
CA SER A 404 0.99 5.14 21.84
C SER A 404 0.22 3.83 22.06
N ILE A 405 0.84 2.78 22.61
CA ILE A 405 0.15 1.53 22.94
C ILE A 405 -0.88 1.79 24.03
N ARG A 406 -2.16 1.64 23.67
CA ARG A 406 -3.28 1.84 24.58
C ARG A 406 -4.02 0.53 24.80
N LYS A 407 -4.21 0.15 26.07
CA LYS A 407 -5.11 -0.94 26.44
C LYS A 407 -6.56 -0.51 26.20
N ILE A 408 -7.34 -1.36 25.52
CA ILE A 408 -8.77 -1.16 25.31
C ILE A 408 -9.52 -1.83 26.48
N PRO A 409 -10.19 -1.06 27.37
CA PRO A 409 -10.99 -1.65 28.44
C PRO A 409 -12.12 -2.53 27.90
N LYS A 410 -12.49 -3.58 28.65
CA LYS A 410 -13.70 -4.34 28.36
C LYS A 410 -14.90 -3.39 28.44
N ASN A 411 -15.73 -3.34 27.39
CA ASN A 411 -16.88 -2.44 27.23
C ASN A 411 -16.57 -0.93 26.98
N ALA A 412 -15.36 -0.58 26.52
CA ALA A 412 -15.03 0.80 26.13
C ALA A 412 -15.23 1.05 24.62
N HIS A 413 -15.46 2.32 24.27
CA HIS A 413 -15.47 2.78 22.87
C HIS A 413 -14.03 2.99 22.38
N PRO A 414 -13.71 2.57 21.13
CA PRO A 414 -12.40 2.83 20.52
C PRO A 414 -12.14 4.31 20.28
N ALA A 415 -10.86 4.68 20.15
CA ALA A 415 -10.45 6.03 19.76
C ALA A 415 -10.74 6.39 18.29
N PHE A 416 -11.34 5.49 17.52
CA PHE A 416 -11.70 5.75 16.13
C PHE A 416 -12.92 6.68 16.07
N ASP A 417 -12.71 7.88 15.56
CA ASP A 417 -13.73 8.93 15.49
C ASP A 417 -14.26 9.24 14.07
N LYS A 418 -13.86 8.44 13.06
CA LYS A 418 -14.32 8.61 11.67
C LYS A 418 -15.59 7.83 11.32
#